data_AF-A0A809QXM9-F1
#
_entry.id   AF-A0A809QXM9-F1
#
_cell.length_a   1.000
_cell.length_b   1.000
_cell.length_c   1.000
_cell.angle_alpha   90.00
_cell.angle_beta   90.00
_cell.angle_gamma   90.00
#
_symmetry.space_group_name_H-M   'P 1'
#
loop_
_entity.id
_entity.type
_entity.pdbx_description
1 polymer ?
#
loop_
_entity_poly.entity_id
_entity_poly.type
_entity_poly.pdbx_seq_one_letter_code
_entity_poly.pdbx_strand_id
1 'polypeptide(L)'
;MLVNVSGWWNPSHTYTLNPKNLSIDARPGGCFCEKYPHGGGVQHMSVVHAAPGKALRMTGALGPMQAHGLAGSMSWDFIPQKPAEAGQPMSKLVLSYSVGGYMAGGFEKMAPMVNVMLGEQITRYKNLANTGKVD
;
A
#
# COMPACT_ATOMS: atom_id res chain seq x y z
N MET A 1 -4.72 -11.43 -3.44
CA MET A 1 -5.52 -10.49 -2.64
C MET A 1 -4.87 -9.13 -2.49
N LEU A 2 -3.61 -9.02 -2.01
CA LEU A 2 -2.93 -7.72 -1.83
C LEU A 2 -3.02 -6.81 -3.07
N VAL A 3 -2.70 -7.34 -4.25
CA VAL A 3 -2.66 -6.58 -5.51
C VAL A 3 -4.05 -6.16 -6.03
N ASN A 4 -5.13 -6.76 -5.51
CA ASN A 4 -6.50 -6.32 -5.75
C ASN A 4 -6.84 -5.17 -4.78
N VAL A 5 -6.07 -4.09 -4.88
CA VAL A 5 -6.06 -2.94 -3.96
C VAL A 5 -7.42 -2.27 -3.83
N SER A 6 -8.20 -2.24 -4.92
CA SER A 6 -9.54 -1.67 -4.96
C SER A 6 -10.53 -2.34 -4.00
N GLY A 7 -10.25 -3.58 -3.59
CA GLY A 7 -11.11 -4.37 -2.70
C GLY A 7 -10.94 -4.05 -1.22
N TRP A 8 -9.88 -3.34 -0.81
CA TRP A 8 -9.58 -3.13 0.62
C TRP A 8 -9.08 -1.74 0.98
N TRP A 9 -8.46 -1.02 0.04
CA TRP A 9 -7.97 0.34 0.30
C TRP A 9 -9.13 1.27 0.69
N ASN A 10 -8.94 2.10 1.71
CA ASN A 10 -9.96 3.06 2.14
C ASN A 10 -10.19 4.11 1.04
N PRO A 11 -11.44 4.29 0.55
CA PRO A 11 -11.81 5.37 -0.37
C PRO A 11 -11.31 6.76 0.05
N SER A 12 -11.33 7.10 1.33
CA SER A 12 -10.92 8.43 1.83
C SER A 12 -9.44 8.74 1.61
N HIS A 13 -8.62 7.72 1.36
CA HIS A 13 -7.19 7.85 1.03
C HIS A 13 -6.93 7.61 -0.45
N THR A 14 -7.86 8.04 -1.31
CA THR A 14 -7.74 8.04 -2.77
C THR A 14 -8.02 9.44 -3.29
N TYR A 15 -7.44 9.82 -4.43
CA TYR A 15 -7.67 11.14 -5.02
C TYR A 15 -9.10 11.28 -5.58
N THR A 16 -9.70 10.17 -6.01
CA THR A 16 -11.03 10.11 -6.62
C THR A 16 -12.14 9.77 -5.65
N LEU A 17 -11.82 9.52 -4.37
CA LEU A 17 -12.73 8.98 -3.36
C LEU A 17 -13.39 7.65 -3.78
N ASN A 18 -12.76 6.91 -4.69
CA ASN A 18 -13.28 5.68 -5.24
C ASN A 18 -12.15 4.65 -5.45
N PRO A 19 -12.04 3.62 -4.60
CA PRO A 19 -10.96 2.65 -4.68
C PRO A 19 -11.02 1.79 -5.94
N LYS A 20 -12.16 1.74 -6.66
CA LYS A 20 -12.26 1.04 -7.96
C LYS A 20 -11.36 1.63 -9.03
N ASN A 21 -10.88 2.85 -8.84
CA ASN A 21 -9.92 3.50 -9.74
C ASN A 21 -8.47 3.09 -9.45
N LEU A 22 -8.21 2.42 -8.31
CA LEU A 22 -6.89 1.94 -7.93
C LEU A 22 -6.56 0.62 -8.61
N SER A 23 -5.30 0.45 -8.98
CA SER A 23 -4.75 -0.79 -9.54
C SER A 23 -3.30 -0.97 -9.14
N ILE A 24 -2.88 -2.23 -8.94
CA ILE A 24 -1.47 -2.61 -8.79
C ILE A 24 -1.12 -3.61 -9.89
N ASP A 25 -0.23 -3.22 -10.80
CA ASP A 25 0.42 -4.15 -11.74
C ASP A 25 1.63 -4.79 -11.05
N ALA A 26 1.47 -6.04 -10.60
CA ALA A 26 2.40 -6.71 -9.70
C ALA A 26 3.61 -7.34 -10.40
N ARG A 27 4.36 -6.54 -11.15
CA ARG A 27 5.59 -6.92 -11.86
C ARG A 27 6.59 -5.78 -11.75
N PRO A 28 7.91 -6.03 -11.83
CA PRO A 28 8.90 -4.95 -11.87
C PRO A 28 8.56 -3.91 -12.96
N GLY A 29 8.52 -2.64 -12.59
CA GLY A 29 8.09 -1.52 -13.44
C GLY A 29 6.58 -1.27 -13.48
N GLY A 30 5.77 -2.18 -12.93
CA GLY A 30 4.32 -2.04 -12.87
C GLY A 30 3.87 -0.93 -11.92
N CYS A 31 2.71 -0.34 -12.18
CA CYS A 31 2.22 0.81 -11.42
C CYS A 31 1.29 0.40 -10.27
N PHE A 32 1.46 1.03 -9.11
CA PHE A 32 0.35 1.32 -8.20
C PHE A 32 -0.25 2.67 -8.63
N CYS A 33 -1.34 2.62 -9.38
CA CYS A 33 -1.92 3.77 -10.08
C CYS A 33 -3.38 3.97 -9.69
N GLU A 34 -3.82 5.22 -9.75
CA GLU A 34 -5.21 5.65 -9.67
C GLU A 34 -5.61 6.35 -10.96
N LYS A 35 -6.72 5.93 -11.58
CA LYS A 35 -7.24 6.57 -12.80
C LYS A 35 -8.25 7.65 -12.45
N TYR A 36 -8.20 8.79 -13.13
CA TYR A 36 -9.25 9.81 -13.00
C TYR A 36 -10.42 9.53 -13.94
N PRO A 37 -11.68 9.79 -13.52
CA PRO A 37 -12.86 9.51 -14.34
C PRO A 37 -12.88 10.18 -15.72
N HIS A 38 -12.21 11.32 -15.85
CA HIS A 38 -12.20 12.15 -17.07
C HIS A 38 -10.85 12.18 -17.78
N GLY A 39 -9.97 11.22 -17.50
CA GLY A 39 -8.64 11.11 -18.10
C GLY A 39 -7.52 11.61 -17.18
N GLY A 40 -6.32 11.07 -17.41
CA GLY A 40 -5.19 11.22 -16.49
C GLY A 40 -5.27 10.28 -15.27
N GLY A 41 -4.41 10.53 -14.30
CA GLY A 41 -4.34 9.72 -13.08
C GLY A 41 -3.14 10.06 -12.21
N VAL A 42 -2.99 9.30 -11.14
CA VAL A 42 -1.86 9.38 -10.20
C VAL A 42 -1.09 8.08 -10.25
N GLN A 43 0.22 8.16 -10.44
CA GLN A 43 1.12 7.07 -10.09
C GLN A 43 1.53 7.27 -8.63
N HIS A 44 0.99 6.44 -7.74
CA HIS A 44 1.34 6.45 -6.32
C HIS A 44 2.73 5.88 -6.12
N MET A 45 3.00 4.72 -6.73
CA MET A 45 4.28 4.02 -6.67
C MET A 45 4.53 3.15 -7.91
N SER A 46 5.78 2.73 -8.11
CA SER A 46 6.16 1.68 -9.06
C SER A 46 6.65 0.44 -8.33
N VAL A 47 6.23 -0.74 -8.75
CA VAL A 47 6.69 -2.03 -8.24
C VAL A 47 8.14 -2.25 -8.66
N VAL A 48 9.00 -2.57 -7.70
CA VAL A 48 10.43 -2.87 -7.92
C VAL A 48 10.78 -4.32 -7.59
N HIS A 49 9.93 -5.01 -6.82
CA HIS A 49 10.07 -6.42 -6.51
C HIS A 49 8.71 -7.06 -6.31
N ALA A 50 8.46 -8.20 -6.96
CA ALA A 50 7.25 -8.98 -6.79
C ALA A 50 7.63 -10.46 -6.61
N ALA A 51 7.43 -10.97 -5.40
CA ALA A 51 7.60 -12.37 -5.05
C ALA A 51 6.25 -12.93 -4.57
N PRO A 52 5.50 -13.66 -5.42
CA PRO A 52 4.18 -14.17 -5.08
C PRO A 52 4.15 -14.92 -3.74
N GLY A 53 3.20 -14.53 -2.88
CA GLY A 53 3.04 -15.11 -1.54
C GLY A 53 4.11 -14.75 -0.51
N LYS A 54 5.12 -13.94 -0.88
CA LYS A 54 6.25 -13.59 0.00
C LYS A 54 6.40 -12.08 0.20
N ALA A 55 6.54 -11.32 -0.89
CA ALA A 55 6.82 -9.89 -0.78
C ALA A 55 6.35 -9.09 -2.00
N LEU A 56 5.93 -7.85 -1.75
CA LEU A 56 5.75 -6.82 -2.78
C LEU A 56 6.49 -5.55 -2.33
N ARG A 57 7.47 -5.09 -3.12
CA ARG A 57 8.18 -3.83 -2.86
C ARG A 57 7.88 -2.82 -3.95
N MET A 58 7.63 -1.60 -3.52
CA MET A 58 7.27 -0.48 -4.38
C MET A 58 8.08 0.75 -4.02
N THR A 59 8.36 1.61 -4.99
CA THR A 59 9.03 2.88 -4.79
C THR A 59 8.13 4.05 -5.18
N GLY A 60 8.10 5.10 -4.37
CA GLY A 60 7.28 6.29 -4.58
C GLY A 60 6.94 7.02 -3.28
N ALA A 61 6.30 8.17 -3.43
CA ALA A 61 5.88 9.05 -2.34
C ALA A 61 4.34 9.16 -2.34
N LEU A 62 3.69 8.72 -1.26
CA LEU A 62 2.22 8.67 -1.20
C LEU A 62 1.57 10.05 -0.99
N GLY A 63 0.43 10.24 -1.66
CA GLY A 63 -0.46 11.36 -1.42
C GLY A 63 0.25 12.71 -1.54
N PRO A 64 0.11 13.62 -0.56
CA PRO A 64 0.72 14.95 -0.64
C PRO A 64 2.25 14.92 -0.71
N MET A 65 2.89 13.82 -0.29
CA MET A 65 4.35 13.67 -0.39
C MET A 65 4.85 13.65 -1.84
N GLN A 66 4.00 13.31 -2.81
CA GLN A 66 4.34 13.27 -4.23
C GLN A 66 4.76 14.64 -4.79
N ALA A 67 4.28 15.74 -4.20
CA ALA A 67 4.60 17.10 -4.65
C ALA A 67 6.00 17.59 -4.20
N HIS A 68 6.75 16.75 -3.49
CA HIS A 68 8.06 17.07 -2.94
C HIS A 68 9.17 16.25 -3.60
N GLY A 69 10.43 16.63 -3.35
CA GLY A 69 11.60 15.91 -3.85
C GLY A 69 11.89 14.66 -3.03
N LEU A 70 10.92 13.75 -2.96
CA LEU A 70 10.95 12.58 -2.08
C LEU A 70 11.06 11.27 -2.86
N ALA A 71 11.87 10.36 -2.32
CA ALA A 71 11.94 8.97 -2.74
C ALA A 71 11.53 8.09 -1.56
N GLY A 72 10.67 7.11 -1.81
CA GLY A 72 10.22 6.15 -0.81
C GLY A 72 10.42 4.72 -1.25
N SER A 73 10.56 3.81 -0.29
CA SER A 73 10.60 2.37 -0.48
C SER A 73 9.63 1.71 0.50
N MET A 74 8.54 1.16 -0.04
CA MET A 74 7.51 0.45 0.71
C MET A 74 7.63 -1.05 0.48
N SER A 75 7.71 -1.86 1.53
CA SER A 75 7.70 -3.33 1.44
C SER A 75 6.54 -3.92 2.21
N TRP A 76 5.77 -4.78 1.55
CA TRP A 76 4.75 -5.65 2.12
C TRP A 76 5.33 -7.07 2.20
N ASP A 77 5.74 -7.49 3.39
CA ASP A 77 6.39 -8.79 3.61
C ASP A 77 5.45 -9.75 4.34
N PHE A 78 5.24 -10.93 3.77
CA PHE A 78 4.45 -12.02 4.35
C PHE A 78 5.40 -13.07 4.91
N ILE A 79 5.45 -13.14 6.24
CA ILE A 79 6.32 -14.07 6.96
C ILE A 79 5.46 -15.26 7.41
N PRO A 80 5.66 -16.48 6.87
CA PRO A 80 4.92 -17.66 7.30
C PRO A 80 5.02 -17.86 8.81
N GLN A 81 3.92 -18.21 9.45
CA GLN A 81 3.88 -18.50 10.89
C GLN A 81 3.38 -19.93 11.11
N LYS A 82 3.75 -20.51 12.25
CA LYS A 82 3.11 -21.75 12.71
C LYS A 82 1.64 -21.42 13.03
N PRO A 83 0.67 -22.12 12.43
CA PRO A 83 -0.72 -21.84 12.70
C PRO A 83 -1.16 -22.37 14.07
N ALA A 84 -2.18 -21.73 14.64
CA ALA A 84 -2.79 -22.18 15.89
C ALA A 84 -3.55 -23.51 15.74
N GLU A 85 -4.08 -23.76 14.54
CA GLU A 85 -4.82 -24.97 14.19
C GLU A 85 -4.22 -25.60 12.92
N ALA A 86 -4.18 -26.93 12.87
CA ALA A 86 -3.66 -27.66 11.71
C ALA A 86 -4.52 -27.40 10.46
N GLY A 87 -3.87 -27.08 9.34
CA GLY A 87 -4.54 -26.86 8.04
C GLY A 87 -4.91 -25.41 7.73
N GLN A 88 -4.76 -24.46 8.67
CA GLN A 88 -4.97 -23.05 8.39
C GLN A 88 -3.64 -22.35 8.07
N PRO A 89 -3.44 -21.75 6.89
CA PRO A 89 -2.23 -20.98 6.62
C PRO A 89 -2.22 -19.70 7.46
N MET A 90 -1.15 -19.46 8.21
CA MET A 90 -0.96 -18.24 9.00
C MET A 90 0.27 -17.48 8.50
N SER A 91 0.17 -16.16 8.43
CA SER A 91 1.31 -15.30 8.08
C SER A 91 1.26 -14.01 8.89
N LYS A 92 2.42 -13.52 9.29
CA LYS A 92 2.60 -12.18 9.81
C LYS A 92 2.86 -11.25 8.62
N LEU A 93 2.01 -10.24 8.45
CA LEU A 93 2.26 -9.15 7.52
C LEU A 93 3.12 -8.08 8.21
N VAL A 94 4.20 -7.68 7.56
CA VAL A 94 5.00 -6.51 7.95
C VAL A 94 4.94 -5.50 6.81
N LEU A 95 4.44 -4.30 7.11
CA LEU A 95 4.53 -3.16 6.21
C LEU A 95 5.64 -2.24 6.72
N SER A 96 6.64 -1.99 5.88
CA SER A 96 7.66 -0.97 6.11
C SER A 96 7.58 0.09 5.03
N TYR A 97 7.76 1.35 5.41
CA TYR A 97 7.83 2.45 4.46
C TYR A 97 8.88 3.47 4.89
N SER A 98 10.01 3.48 4.17
CA SER A 98 11.09 4.44 4.38
C SER A 98 11.00 5.52 3.33
N VAL A 99 11.04 6.78 3.73
CA VAL A 99 10.97 7.95 2.84
C VAL A 99 12.12 8.89 3.16
N GLY A 100 12.76 9.42 2.13
CA GLY A 100 13.84 10.40 2.24
C GLY A 100 13.84 11.38 1.08
N GLY A 101 14.62 12.46 1.22
CA GLY A 101 14.70 13.54 0.24
C GLY A 101 14.41 14.89 0.86
N TYR A 102 13.97 15.85 0.02
CA TYR A 102 13.67 17.21 0.46
C TYR A 102 12.17 17.49 0.53
N MET A 103 11.72 17.96 1.68
CA MET A 103 10.38 18.47 1.93
C MET A 103 10.47 19.69 2.83
N ALA A 104 9.91 20.82 2.37
CA ALA A 104 9.84 22.03 3.18
C ALA A 104 9.07 21.74 4.48
N GLY A 105 9.64 22.11 5.63
CA GLY A 105 9.07 21.82 6.95
C GLY A 105 9.40 20.44 7.53
N GLY A 106 10.15 19.59 6.80
CA GLY A 106 10.66 18.31 7.32
C GLY A 106 9.58 17.25 7.59
N PHE A 107 9.98 16.08 8.09
CA PHE A 107 9.11 14.89 8.18
C PHE A 107 8.37 14.72 9.50
N GLU A 108 8.67 15.53 10.52
CA GLU A 108 8.22 15.31 11.91
C GLU A 108 6.70 15.20 12.05
N LYS A 109 5.95 16.02 11.30
CA LYS A 109 4.48 15.98 11.29
C LYS A 109 3.93 14.95 10.29
N MET A 110 4.62 14.75 9.17
CA MET A 110 4.14 13.90 8.08
C MET A 110 4.24 12.41 8.42
N ALA A 111 5.35 11.98 9.03
CA ALA A 111 5.59 10.57 9.32
C ALA A 111 4.51 9.94 10.23
N PRO A 112 4.08 10.58 11.34
CA PRO A 112 2.98 10.04 12.15
C PRO A 112 1.65 9.92 11.40
N MET A 113 1.29 10.90 10.56
CA MET A 113 0.05 10.88 9.78
C MET A 113 0.06 9.74 8.75
N VAL A 114 1.18 9.56 8.04
CA VAL A 114 1.35 8.44 7.11
C VAL A 114 1.27 7.11 7.83
N ASN A 115 1.84 7.00 9.04
CA ASN A 115 1.76 5.77 9.83
C ASN A 115 0.32 5.43 10.23
N VAL A 116 -0.49 6.42 10.63
CA VAL A 116 -1.93 6.21 10.92
C VAL A 116 -2.69 5.75 9.67
N MET A 117 -2.49 6.44 8.55
CA MET A 117 -3.13 6.09 7.27
C MET A 117 -2.78 4.65 6.84
N LEU A 118 -1.51 4.26 6.92
CA LEU A 118 -1.07 2.91 6.58
C LEU A 118 -1.56 1.86 7.58
N GLY A 119 -1.64 2.19 8.87
CA GLY A 119 -2.20 1.31 9.89
C GLY A 119 -3.68 0.98 9.62
N GLU A 120 -4.44 1.96 9.14
CA GLU A 120 -5.81 1.75 8.68
C GLU A 120 -5.86 0.81 7.46
N GLN A 121 -5.00 1.03 6.46
CA GLN A 121 -4.93 0.18 5.27
C GLN A 121 -4.60 -1.29 5.62
N ILE A 122 -3.62 -1.50 6.51
CA ILE A 122 -3.25 -2.83 7.01
C ILE A 122 -4.43 -3.50 7.71
N THR A 123 -5.17 -2.75 8.53
CA THR A 123 -6.33 -3.28 9.27
C THR A 123 -7.41 -3.76 8.32
N ARG A 124 -7.78 -2.94 7.33
CA ARG A 124 -8.79 -3.29 6.32
C ARG A 124 -8.38 -4.50 5.48
N TYR A 125 -7.11 -4.56 5.07
CA TYR A 125 -6.56 -5.71 4.36
C TYR A 125 -6.61 -6.99 5.21
N LYS A 126 -6.21 -6.90 6.49
CA LYS A 126 -6.23 -8.03 7.42
C LYS A 126 -7.65 -8.54 7.66
N ASN A 127 -8.62 -7.64 7.83
CA ASN A 127 -10.02 -8.02 8.00
C ASN A 127 -10.51 -8.75 6.74
N LEU A 128 -10.24 -8.20 5.55
CA LEU A 128 -10.62 -8.85 4.29
C LEU A 128 -10.00 -10.24 4.17
N ALA A 129 -8.72 -10.39 4.54
CA ALA A 129 -8.01 -11.66 4.53
C ALA A 129 -8.67 -12.74 5.39
N ASN A 130 -9.15 -12.33 6.57
CA ASN A 130 -9.58 -13.26 7.61
C ASN A 130 -11.08 -13.52 7.58
N THR A 131 -11.89 -12.56 7.11
CA THR A 131 -13.35 -12.59 7.24
C THR A 131 -14.08 -12.40 5.90
N GLY A 132 -13.38 -12.00 4.84
CA GLY A 132 -13.99 -11.60 3.58
C GLY A 132 -14.65 -10.20 3.62
N LYS A 133 -14.48 -9.43 4.71
CA LYS A 133 -15.00 -8.07 4.86
C LYS A 133 -13.89 -7.12 5.31
N VAL A 134 -13.96 -5.87 4.86
CA VAL A 134 -12.93 -4.83 5.13
C VAL A 134 -13.09 -4.12 6.47
N ASP A 135 -14.25 -4.26 7.10
CA ASP A 135 -14.59 -3.65 8.40
C ASP A 135 -14.47 -4.69 9.52
#